data_AF-A0A947K1U6-F1
#
_entry.id   AF-A0A947K1U6-F1
#
_cell.length_a   1.000
_cell.length_b   1.000
_cell.length_c   1.000
_cell.angle_alpha   90.00
_cell.angle_beta   90.00
_cell.angle_gamma   90.00
#
_symmetry.space_group_name_H-M   'P 1'
#
loop_
_entity.id
_entity.type
_entity.pdbx_description
1 polymer ?
#
loop_
_entity_poly.entity_id
_entity_poly.type
_entity_poly.pdbx_seq_one_letter_code
_entity_poly.pdbx_strand_id
1 'polypeptide(L)'
;LFMVQRTGWADSQTALLRWDIGDSAPKEVLLSDDVFVGCAANANELICGREGATRPRRLIAIDMRTGRERVIHDPNPHLANIRYGFVQRFQLRLANGVESFADLVLPPDHRSGEQHPLIVVQYRSRGFLRGGTGDEVPIQPLAARGFAVLSFDRPDFPPEAYLATSEAELRTLSDDAWADRGQVQSALEMAVQHAIGTGAVDSARMGISGFSDGGSTVQFALINSDLFKAASMGSCCEDLYAFALAAGPQFTDYLRDMGYRYFEPDAETFWQPMSLILNVDQVDVPLLIQAADSEYEGGLDVVETFSHNDKAIELYVFPGESHVKWQPAHRRAMYERVTEWFEFWLMNRANCDPSRKPQYARWRAMEGAPAAQQLLCSAALSADP
;
A
#
# COMPACT_ATOMS: atom_id res chain seq x y z
N LEU A 1 -16.79 -29.10 15.27
CA LEU A 1 -16.67 -28.14 14.15
C LEU A 1 -15.44 -27.30 14.37
N PHE A 2 -14.75 -26.89 13.31
CA PHE A 2 -13.59 -25.99 13.38
C PHE A 2 -13.80 -24.82 12.44
N MET A 3 -13.31 -23.66 12.83
CA MET A 3 -13.44 -22.44 12.04
C MET A 3 -12.16 -21.63 12.16
N VAL A 4 -11.68 -21.13 11.02
CA VAL A 4 -10.65 -20.09 10.96
C VAL A 4 -11.37 -18.79 10.66
N GLN A 5 -11.20 -17.79 11.51
CA GLN A 5 -11.80 -16.48 11.31
C GLN A 5 -10.81 -15.36 11.59
N ARG A 6 -11.08 -14.19 11.00
CA ARG A 6 -10.45 -12.94 11.40
C ARG A 6 -11.07 -12.48 12.72
N THR A 7 -10.28 -11.87 13.58
CA THR A 7 -10.74 -11.37 14.89
C THR A 7 -9.76 -10.35 15.47
N GLY A 8 -10.04 -9.90 16.70
CA GLY A 8 -9.24 -8.91 17.40
C GLY A 8 -9.48 -7.50 16.86
N TRP A 9 -8.60 -6.58 17.24
CA TRP A 9 -8.68 -5.18 16.82
C TRP A 9 -8.66 -5.07 15.31
N ALA A 10 -9.67 -4.39 14.73
CA ALA A 10 -9.81 -4.21 13.28
C ALA A 10 -9.58 -5.50 12.46
N ASP A 11 -10.04 -6.65 12.98
CA ASP A 11 -9.87 -7.97 12.35
C ASP A 11 -8.40 -8.36 12.04
N SER A 12 -7.44 -7.74 12.71
CA SER A 12 -6.01 -7.87 12.43
C SER A 12 -5.41 -9.24 12.77
N GLN A 13 -6.11 -10.04 13.58
CA GLN A 13 -5.68 -11.35 14.05
C GLN A 13 -6.43 -12.48 13.35
N THR A 14 -5.91 -13.70 13.46
CA THR A 14 -6.52 -14.94 12.99
C THR A 14 -6.73 -15.86 14.17
N ALA A 15 -7.98 -16.31 14.38
CA ALA A 15 -8.31 -17.30 15.39
C ALA A 15 -8.67 -18.65 14.75
N LEU A 16 -8.15 -19.73 15.31
CA LEU A 16 -8.68 -21.08 15.12
C LEU A 16 -9.62 -21.39 16.28
N LEU A 17 -10.89 -21.60 15.96
CA LEU A 17 -11.92 -21.94 16.92
C LEU A 17 -12.34 -23.40 16.78
N ARG A 18 -12.60 -24.06 17.91
CA ARG A 18 -13.22 -25.39 17.99
C ARG A 18 -14.58 -25.27 18.66
N TRP A 19 -15.58 -25.88 18.06
CA TRP A 19 -16.89 -26.01 18.67
C TRP A 19 -17.26 -27.50 18.78
N ASP A 20 -17.34 -27.99 20.02
CA ASP A 20 -17.80 -29.36 20.30
C ASP A 20 -19.34 -29.34 20.37
N ILE A 21 -20.00 -30.32 19.74
CA ILE A 21 -21.46 -30.41 19.73
C ILE A 21 -21.94 -30.63 21.17
N GLY A 22 -22.67 -29.64 21.71
CA GLY A 22 -23.11 -29.59 23.10
C GLY A 22 -22.53 -28.42 23.90
N ASP A 23 -21.46 -27.79 23.43
CA ASP A 23 -20.97 -26.53 23.99
C ASP A 23 -21.90 -25.38 23.57
N SER A 24 -22.11 -24.41 24.47
CA SER A 24 -22.92 -23.20 24.19
C SER A 24 -22.24 -22.19 23.26
N ALA A 25 -20.93 -22.30 23.07
CA ALA A 25 -20.13 -21.41 22.24
C ALA A 25 -18.84 -22.12 21.75
N PRO A 26 -18.25 -21.67 20.62
CA PRO A 26 -16.91 -22.10 20.22
C PRO A 26 -15.84 -21.69 21.25
N LYS A 27 -14.79 -22.51 21.37
CA LYS A 27 -13.60 -22.28 22.18
C LYS A 27 -12.43 -21.89 21.28
N GLU A 28 -11.65 -20.91 21.70
CA GLU A 28 -10.39 -20.55 21.03
C GLU A 28 -9.34 -21.64 21.25
N VAL A 29 -8.72 -22.09 20.15
CA VAL A 29 -7.63 -23.06 20.16
C VAL A 29 -6.29 -22.36 19.95
N LEU A 30 -6.27 -21.35 19.08
CA LEU A 30 -5.09 -20.58 18.73
C LEU A 30 -5.51 -19.18 18.30
N LEU A 31 -4.82 -18.17 18.80
CA LEU A 31 -4.88 -16.78 18.33
C LEU A 31 -3.49 -16.38 17.82
N SER A 32 -3.45 -15.71 16.67
CA SER A 32 -2.20 -15.35 16.01
C SER A 32 -2.35 -14.07 15.20
N ASP A 33 -1.31 -13.24 15.15
CA ASP A 33 -1.24 -12.10 14.23
C ASP A 33 -0.92 -12.52 12.78
N ASP A 34 -0.37 -13.72 12.59
CA ASP A 34 -0.15 -14.31 11.27
C ASP A 34 -1.48 -14.63 10.54
N VAL A 35 -1.40 -14.69 9.21
CA VAL A 35 -2.52 -15.07 8.33
C VAL A 35 -2.45 -16.55 8.02
N PHE A 36 -3.61 -17.22 8.04
CA PHE A 36 -3.77 -18.59 7.55
C PHE A 36 -4.46 -18.59 6.17
N VAL A 37 -3.88 -19.29 5.22
CA VAL A 37 -4.27 -19.28 3.79
C VAL A 37 -4.56 -20.71 3.35
N GLY A 38 -5.70 -20.90 2.68
CA GLY A 38 -6.04 -22.16 2.00
C GLY A 38 -6.10 -23.38 2.94
N CYS A 39 -6.64 -23.20 4.15
CA CYS A 39 -6.65 -24.24 5.16
C CYS A 39 -7.54 -25.43 4.77
N ALA A 40 -7.04 -26.65 4.98
CA ALA A 40 -7.78 -27.90 4.79
C ALA A 40 -7.59 -28.83 5.99
N ALA A 41 -8.67 -29.45 6.44
CA ALA A 41 -8.63 -30.40 7.55
C ALA A 41 -8.11 -31.77 7.07
N ASN A 42 -7.24 -32.39 7.86
CA ASN A 42 -6.78 -33.77 7.68
C ASN A 42 -6.66 -34.46 9.04
N ALA A 43 -7.52 -35.44 9.29
CA ALA A 43 -7.65 -36.10 10.59
C ALA A 43 -7.82 -35.06 11.74
N ASN A 44 -6.87 -35.01 12.67
CA ASN A 44 -6.88 -34.08 13.81
C ASN A 44 -6.10 -32.78 13.55
N GLU A 45 -5.52 -32.61 12.36
CA GLU A 45 -4.72 -31.44 11.99
C GLU A 45 -5.47 -30.55 10.98
N LEU A 46 -5.21 -29.25 11.06
CA LEU A 46 -5.53 -28.27 10.02
C LEU A 46 -4.25 -27.92 9.28
N ILE A 47 -4.21 -28.19 7.98
CA ILE A 47 -3.07 -27.88 7.11
C ILE A 47 -3.33 -26.52 6.47
N CYS A 48 -2.44 -25.55 6.69
CA CYS A 48 -2.59 -24.19 6.18
C CYS A 48 -1.27 -23.67 5.61
N GLY A 49 -1.36 -22.78 4.62
CA GLY A 49 -0.31 -21.79 4.41
C GLY A 49 -0.34 -20.80 5.58
N ARG A 50 0.81 -20.50 6.19
CA ARG A 50 0.92 -19.48 7.24
C ARG A 50 2.01 -18.49 6.90
N GLU A 51 1.70 -17.21 7.06
CA GLU A 51 2.63 -16.10 6.87
C GLU A 51 2.42 -15.01 7.91
N GLY A 52 3.51 -14.37 8.33
CA GLY A 52 3.51 -13.31 9.32
C GLY A 52 4.43 -12.18 8.90
N ALA A 53 4.43 -11.06 9.62
CA ALA A 53 5.04 -9.81 9.17
C ALA A 53 6.48 -9.95 8.64
N THR A 54 7.30 -10.76 9.31
CA THR A 54 8.70 -11.06 8.96
C THR A 54 8.92 -12.53 8.59
N ARG A 55 7.85 -13.22 8.17
CA ARG A 55 7.87 -14.64 7.86
C ARG A 55 7.09 -14.93 6.57
N PRO A 56 7.79 -15.23 5.46
CA PRO A 56 7.16 -15.66 4.22
C PRO A 56 6.29 -16.90 4.39
N ARG A 57 5.37 -17.09 3.45
CA ARG A 57 4.42 -18.20 3.49
C ARG A 57 5.12 -19.55 3.50
N ARG A 58 4.74 -20.37 4.48
CA ARG A 58 5.15 -21.77 4.63
C ARG A 58 3.94 -22.66 4.90
N LEU A 59 4.08 -23.94 4.62
CA LEU A 59 3.03 -24.93 4.87
C LEU A 59 3.20 -25.49 6.29
N ILE A 60 2.14 -25.41 7.10
CA ILE A 60 2.11 -25.92 8.47
C ILE A 60 0.95 -26.88 8.70
N ALA A 61 1.08 -27.73 9.73
CA ALA A 61 -0.02 -28.47 10.32
C ALA A 61 -0.27 -27.94 11.74
N ILE A 62 -1.54 -27.70 12.09
CA ILE A 62 -1.98 -27.24 13.41
C ILE A 62 -2.86 -28.33 13.99
N ASP A 63 -2.51 -28.89 15.15
CA ASP A 63 -3.39 -29.80 15.89
C ASP A 63 -4.63 -29.02 16.34
N MET A 64 -5.81 -29.44 15.87
CA MET A 64 -7.04 -28.67 16.05
C MET A 64 -7.60 -28.72 17.48
N ARG A 65 -7.02 -29.54 18.38
CA ARG A 65 -7.44 -29.59 19.79
C ARG A 65 -6.54 -28.79 20.70
N THR A 66 -5.24 -28.75 20.41
CA THR A 66 -4.20 -28.19 21.27
C THR A 66 -3.58 -26.91 20.73
N GLY A 67 -3.78 -26.62 19.44
CA GLY A 67 -3.13 -25.49 18.77
C GLY A 67 -1.64 -25.73 18.51
N ARG A 68 -1.10 -26.91 18.83
CA ARG A 68 0.31 -27.23 18.60
C ARG A 68 0.60 -27.32 17.11
N GLU A 69 1.73 -26.76 16.70
CA GLU A 69 2.08 -26.64 15.30
C GLU A 69 3.34 -27.41 14.92
N ARG A 70 3.42 -27.77 13.65
CA ARG A 70 4.65 -28.22 13.00
C ARG A 70 4.74 -27.69 11.57
N VAL A 71 5.95 -27.38 11.12
CA VAL A 71 6.21 -27.04 9.72
C VAL A 71 6.17 -28.33 8.90
N ILE A 72 5.40 -28.30 7.81
CA ILE A 72 5.38 -29.37 6.80
C ILE A 72 6.44 -29.06 5.74
N HIS A 73 6.46 -27.82 5.24
CA HIS A 73 7.39 -27.39 4.21
C HIS A 73 7.61 -25.87 4.26
N ASP A 74 8.86 -25.45 4.15
CA ASP A 74 9.24 -24.05 3.95
C ASP A 74 9.95 -23.95 2.59
N PRO A 75 9.33 -23.30 1.58
CA PRO A 75 9.95 -23.15 0.27
C PRO A 75 11.07 -22.09 0.25
N ASN A 76 11.21 -21.28 1.30
CA ASN A 76 12.20 -20.20 1.39
C ASN A 76 13.08 -20.30 2.65
N PRO A 77 13.75 -21.45 2.90
CA PRO A 77 14.48 -21.65 4.15
C PRO A 77 15.66 -20.68 4.32
N HIS A 78 16.21 -20.15 3.23
CA HIS A 78 17.28 -19.16 3.26
C HIS A 78 16.83 -17.81 3.84
N LEU A 79 15.53 -17.47 3.73
CA LEU A 79 14.96 -16.25 4.31
C LEU A 79 14.80 -16.33 5.83
N ALA A 80 14.93 -17.51 6.44
CA ALA A 80 14.89 -17.62 7.90
C ALA A 80 16.10 -16.95 8.59
N ASN A 81 17.22 -16.78 7.87
CA ASN A 81 18.47 -16.27 8.41
C ASN A 81 18.76 -14.81 8.03
N ILE A 82 17.86 -14.14 7.32
CA ILE A 82 18.03 -12.72 7.00
C ILE A 82 17.56 -11.84 8.17
N ARG A 83 18.18 -10.67 8.31
CA ARG A 83 17.78 -9.69 9.32
C ARG A 83 16.68 -8.80 8.76
N TYR A 84 15.44 -9.07 9.17
CA TYR A 84 14.29 -8.22 8.85
C TYR A 84 14.29 -6.93 9.67
N GLY A 85 13.56 -5.93 9.19
CA GLY A 85 13.24 -4.73 9.96
C GLY A 85 12.40 -5.06 11.20
N PHE A 86 12.53 -4.22 12.23
CA PHE A 86 11.72 -4.35 13.44
C PHE A 86 10.30 -3.87 13.17
N VAL A 87 9.30 -4.73 13.42
CA VAL A 87 7.89 -4.43 13.15
C VAL A 87 7.16 -4.07 14.43
N GLN A 88 6.49 -2.92 14.44
CA GLN A 88 5.62 -2.46 15.52
C GLN A 88 4.24 -2.15 14.97
N ARG A 89 3.21 -2.82 15.50
CA ARG A 89 1.82 -2.56 15.14
C ARG A 89 1.24 -1.37 15.92
N PHE A 90 0.53 -0.50 15.23
CA PHE A 90 -0.31 0.55 15.78
C PHE A 90 -1.78 0.19 15.60
N GLN A 91 -2.56 0.36 16.66
CA GLN A 91 -4.01 0.25 16.65
C GLN A 91 -4.61 1.65 16.52
N LEU A 92 -5.51 1.83 15.57
CA LEU A 92 -6.14 3.10 15.23
C LEU A 92 -7.64 2.99 15.49
N ARG A 93 -8.22 3.99 16.14
CA ARG A 93 -9.68 4.12 16.30
C ARG A 93 -10.07 5.54 15.92
N LEU A 94 -10.87 5.64 14.87
CA LEU A 94 -11.40 6.89 14.38
C LEU A 94 -12.48 7.44 15.32
N ALA A 95 -12.80 8.73 15.17
CA ALA A 95 -13.83 9.39 15.99
C ALA A 95 -15.22 8.76 15.84
N ASN A 96 -15.51 8.16 14.68
CA ASN A 96 -16.74 7.42 14.41
C ASN A 96 -16.70 5.96 14.92
N GLY A 97 -15.64 5.55 15.62
CA GLY A 97 -15.49 4.22 16.21
C GLY A 97 -14.91 3.16 15.26
N VAL A 98 -14.74 3.47 13.97
CA VAL A 98 -14.12 2.55 13.01
C VAL A 98 -12.67 2.28 13.41
N GLU A 99 -12.31 1.00 13.42
CA GLU A 99 -10.98 0.54 13.78
C GLU A 99 -10.15 0.24 12.52
N SER A 100 -8.86 0.54 12.60
CA SER A 100 -7.84 0.20 11.61
C SER A 100 -6.53 -0.09 12.35
N PHE A 101 -5.49 -0.49 11.62
CA PHE A 101 -4.16 -0.67 12.16
C PHE A 101 -3.09 -0.41 11.08
N ALA A 102 -1.85 -0.23 11.52
CA ALA A 102 -0.71 -0.13 10.63
C ALA A 102 0.52 -0.80 11.27
N ASP A 103 1.43 -1.30 10.45
CA ASP A 103 2.69 -1.91 10.89
C ASP A 103 3.85 -1.00 10.49
N LEU A 104 4.51 -0.40 11.48
CA LEU A 104 5.75 0.36 11.28
C LEU A 104 6.93 -0.62 11.25
N VAL A 105 7.66 -0.60 10.14
CA VAL A 105 8.90 -1.35 9.94
C VAL A 105 10.07 -0.38 10.04
N LEU A 106 10.92 -0.55 11.04
CA LEU A 106 12.16 0.22 11.17
C LEU A 106 13.33 -0.54 10.53
N PRO A 107 14.37 0.18 10.06
CA PRO A 107 15.57 -0.44 9.53
C PRO A 107 16.14 -1.51 10.47
N PRO A 108 16.67 -2.62 9.94
CA PRO A 108 17.16 -3.73 10.75
C PRO A 108 18.25 -3.29 11.74
N ASP A 109 19.04 -2.27 11.40
CA ASP A 109 20.16 -1.71 12.16
C ASP A 109 19.82 -0.44 12.95
N HIS A 110 18.54 -0.04 13.02
CA HIS A 110 18.08 1.14 13.74
C HIS A 110 18.57 1.19 15.19
N ARG A 111 19.01 2.37 15.61
CA ARG A 111 19.42 2.69 16.98
C ARG A 111 18.54 3.78 17.57
N SER A 112 18.33 3.72 18.88
CA SER A 112 17.58 4.74 19.62
C SER A 112 18.14 6.15 19.35
N GLY A 113 17.25 7.08 18.99
CA GLY A 113 17.58 8.47 18.64
C GLY A 113 17.83 8.71 17.15
N GLU A 114 17.93 7.66 16.33
CA GLU A 114 17.98 7.82 14.87
C GLU A 114 16.58 8.09 14.30
N GLN A 115 16.51 8.98 13.31
CA GLN A 115 15.30 9.26 12.54
C GLN A 115 15.49 8.85 11.09
N HIS A 116 14.45 8.24 10.52
CA HIS A 116 14.43 7.74 9.15
C HIS A 116 13.34 8.47 8.36
N PRO A 117 13.56 8.77 7.06
CA PRO A 117 12.47 9.16 6.19
C PRO A 117 11.42 8.04 6.13
N LEU A 118 10.15 8.42 6.05
CA LEU A 118 9.03 7.49 6.10
C LEU A 118 8.50 7.21 4.70
N ILE A 119 8.24 5.93 4.38
CA ILE A 119 7.44 5.54 3.22
C ILE A 119 6.16 4.87 3.69
N VAL A 120 5.00 5.38 3.28
CA VAL A 120 3.72 4.70 3.48
C VAL A 120 3.49 3.72 2.33
N VAL A 121 3.23 2.46 2.67
CA VAL A 121 2.87 1.39 1.73
C VAL A 121 1.46 0.90 2.04
N GLN A 122 0.63 0.79 1.02
CA GLN A 122 -0.82 0.64 1.16
C GLN A 122 -1.33 -0.64 0.47
N TYR A 123 -2.58 -1.06 0.67
CA TYR A 123 -3.56 -0.62 1.68
C TYR A 123 -4.00 -1.79 2.56
N ARG A 124 -3.23 -2.89 2.57
CA ARG A 124 -3.45 -4.07 3.43
C ARG A 124 -2.14 -4.45 4.09
N SER A 125 -2.18 -4.63 5.41
CA SER A 125 -1.00 -4.85 6.26
C SER A 125 -1.09 -6.18 7.02
N ARG A 126 -1.50 -7.24 6.32
CA ARG A 126 -1.61 -8.59 6.90
C ARG A 126 -0.70 -9.59 6.21
N GLY A 127 -0.23 -10.54 7.00
CA GLY A 127 0.64 -11.59 6.51
C GLY A 127 2.08 -11.12 6.37
N PHE A 128 2.77 -11.58 5.34
CA PHE A 128 4.16 -11.18 5.10
C PHE A 128 4.25 -9.77 4.53
N LEU A 129 5.02 -8.89 5.19
CA LEU A 129 5.26 -7.52 4.73
C LEU A 129 6.21 -7.53 3.53
N ARG A 130 5.64 -7.84 2.37
CA ARG A 130 6.33 -8.03 1.11
C ARG A 130 6.36 -6.74 0.29
N GLY A 131 5.33 -6.53 -0.53
CA GLY A 131 5.26 -5.46 -1.52
C GLY A 131 4.03 -4.57 -1.42
N GLY A 132 3.28 -4.62 -0.30
CA GLY A 132 1.93 -4.05 -0.20
C GLY A 132 0.92 -4.77 -1.12
N THR A 133 -0.24 -4.13 -1.35
CA THR A 133 -1.21 -4.62 -2.34
C THR A 133 -0.56 -4.69 -3.73
N GLY A 134 -0.75 -5.80 -4.45
CA GLY A 134 -0.18 -5.99 -5.79
C GLY A 134 1.29 -6.45 -5.83
N ASP A 135 1.98 -6.46 -4.69
CA ASP A 135 3.43 -6.75 -4.62
C ASP A 135 4.25 -5.75 -5.48
N GLU A 136 4.00 -4.45 -5.27
CA GLU A 136 4.48 -3.31 -6.08
C GLU A 136 5.60 -2.49 -5.40
N VAL A 137 5.61 -2.41 -4.05
CA VAL A 137 6.55 -1.56 -3.29
C VAL A 137 7.26 -2.33 -2.16
N PRO A 138 8.57 -2.57 -2.25
CA PRO A 138 9.25 -3.57 -1.44
C PRO A 138 9.52 -3.11 0.01
N ILE A 139 8.67 -3.51 0.96
CA ILE A 139 8.69 -3.05 2.36
C ILE A 139 10.03 -3.35 3.05
N GLN A 140 10.45 -4.63 3.07
CA GLN A 140 11.69 -5.02 3.77
C GLN A 140 12.95 -4.48 3.08
N PRO A 141 13.08 -4.50 1.74
CA PRO A 141 14.16 -3.81 1.06
C PRO A 141 14.22 -2.29 1.33
N LEU A 142 13.09 -1.58 1.35
CA LEU A 142 13.06 -0.16 1.73
C LEU A 142 13.57 0.04 3.16
N ALA A 143 13.13 -0.79 4.12
CA ALA A 143 13.65 -0.74 5.49
C ALA A 143 15.17 -0.97 5.55
N ALA A 144 15.68 -1.94 4.80
CA ALA A 144 17.12 -2.20 4.68
C ALA A 144 17.91 -1.05 4.02
N ARG A 145 17.24 -0.15 3.29
CA ARG A 145 17.84 1.06 2.70
C ARG A 145 17.80 2.28 3.64
N GLY A 146 17.30 2.10 4.87
CA GLY A 146 17.26 3.14 5.89
C GLY A 146 15.97 3.97 5.89
N PHE A 147 14.89 3.47 5.28
CA PHE A 147 13.56 4.06 5.45
C PHE A 147 12.87 3.45 6.67
N ALA A 148 12.10 4.25 7.40
CA ALA A 148 10.96 3.72 8.12
C ALA A 148 9.88 3.41 7.08
N VAL A 149 9.18 2.29 7.21
CA VAL A 149 8.08 1.92 6.30
C VAL A 149 6.81 1.69 7.10
N LEU A 150 5.77 2.46 6.84
CA LEU A 150 4.46 2.27 7.46
C LEU A 150 3.57 1.49 6.49
N SER A 151 3.40 0.21 6.77
CA SER A 151 2.46 -0.65 6.05
C SER A 151 1.06 -0.42 6.62
N PHE A 152 0.24 0.32 5.88
CA PHE A 152 -1.06 0.82 6.31
C PHE A 152 -2.19 -0.13 5.88
N ASP A 153 -3.07 -0.52 6.81
CA ASP A 153 -4.31 -1.23 6.51
C ASP A 153 -5.46 -0.22 6.47
N ARG A 154 -6.04 0.02 5.29
CA ARG A 154 -7.17 0.95 5.18
C ARG A 154 -8.31 0.49 6.10
N PRO A 155 -9.00 1.41 6.80
CA PRO A 155 -10.22 1.05 7.50
C PRO A 155 -11.23 0.45 6.50
N ASP A 156 -11.96 -0.56 6.95
CA ASP A 156 -13.13 -1.03 6.22
C ASP A 156 -14.31 -0.05 6.44
N PHE A 157 -15.41 -0.28 5.74
CA PHE A 157 -16.61 0.54 5.86
C PHE A 157 -17.20 0.45 7.28
N PRO A 158 -17.92 1.49 7.74
CA PRO A 158 -18.53 1.47 9.07
C PRO A 158 -19.53 0.29 9.22
N PRO A 159 -19.79 -0.20 10.44
CA PRO A 159 -20.62 -1.38 10.68
C PRO A 159 -22.00 -1.35 9.98
N GLU A 160 -22.61 -0.17 9.88
CA GLU A 160 -23.89 0.05 9.22
C GLU A 160 -23.84 -0.31 7.72
N ALA A 161 -22.66 -0.21 7.10
CA ALA A 161 -22.45 -0.53 5.70
C ALA A 161 -22.53 -2.03 5.39
N TYR A 162 -22.36 -2.90 6.39
CA TYR A 162 -22.52 -4.34 6.20
C TYR A 162 -23.99 -4.78 6.07
N LEU A 163 -24.94 -3.85 6.22
CA LEU A 163 -26.36 -4.08 5.89
C LEU A 163 -26.65 -3.89 4.40
N ALA A 164 -25.76 -3.23 3.66
CA ALA A 164 -25.91 -3.02 2.23
C ALA A 164 -25.81 -4.35 1.46
N THR A 165 -26.65 -4.51 0.45
CA THR A 165 -26.75 -5.70 -0.38
C THR A 165 -26.03 -5.56 -1.72
N SER A 166 -25.53 -4.35 -2.04
CA SER A 166 -24.76 -4.04 -3.25
C SER A 166 -23.70 -2.97 -2.99
N GLU A 167 -22.69 -2.86 -3.85
CA GLU A 167 -21.68 -1.80 -3.75
C GLU A 167 -22.30 -0.40 -3.95
N ALA A 168 -23.28 -0.28 -4.86
CA ALA A 168 -24.03 0.97 -5.05
C ALA A 168 -24.76 1.42 -3.77
N GLU A 169 -25.46 0.50 -3.11
CA GLU A 169 -26.11 0.80 -1.83
C GLU A 169 -25.09 1.23 -0.78
N LEU A 170 -23.96 0.50 -0.67
CA LEU A 170 -22.89 0.81 0.26
C LEU A 170 -22.25 2.18 0.02
N ARG A 171 -21.99 2.54 -1.24
CA ARG A 171 -21.35 3.81 -1.64
C ARG A 171 -22.28 5.02 -1.52
N THR A 172 -23.59 4.79 -1.47
CA THR A 172 -24.62 5.84 -1.34
C THR A 172 -25.22 5.94 0.06
N LEU A 173 -24.64 5.25 1.06
CA LEU A 173 -25.07 5.36 2.47
C LEU A 173 -24.79 6.73 3.09
N SER A 174 -23.86 7.49 2.51
CA SER A 174 -23.55 8.86 2.92
C SER A 174 -24.00 9.84 1.84
N ASP A 175 -24.53 10.99 2.27
CA ASP A 175 -24.79 12.13 1.38
C ASP A 175 -23.48 12.76 0.85
N ASP A 176 -22.34 12.48 1.51
CA ASP A 176 -21.02 12.85 1.03
C ASP A 176 -20.39 11.68 0.24
N ALA A 177 -20.30 11.86 -1.07
CA ALA A 177 -19.73 10.88 -1.99
C ALA A 177 -18.25 10.54 -1.71
N TRP A 178 -17.53 11.40 -0.98
CA TRP A 178 -16.12 11.21 -0.63
C TRP A 178 -15.92 10.82 0.84
N ALA A 179 -16.98 10.49 1.58
CA ALA A 179 -16.90 10.15 3.01
C ALA A 179 -15.93 8.98 3.29
N ASP A 180 -15.90 7.95 2.45
CA ASP A 180 -14.94 6.84 2.56
C ASP A 180 -13.49 7.34 2.40
N ARG A 181 -13.22 8.22 1.43
CA ARG A 181 -11.89 8.81 1.24
C ARG A 181 -11.49 9.69 2.41
N GLY A 182 -12.41 10.51 2.94
CA GLY A 182 -12.16 11.29 4.16
C GLY A 182 -11.86 10.41 5.38
N GLN A 183 -12.55 9.27 5.51
CA GLN A 183 -12.30 8.30 6.57
C GLN A 183 -10.91 7.66 6.43
N VAL A 184 -10.55 7.19 5.22
CA VAL A 184 -9.24 6.61 4.93
C VAL A 184 -8.13 7.63 5.15
N GLN A 185 -8.31 8.89 4.72
CA GLN A 185 -7.37 9.98 4.96
C GLN A 185 -7.15 10.21 6.46
N SER A 186 -8.23 10.29 7.24
CA SER A 186 -8.13 10.47 8.70
C SER A 186 -7.37 9.33 9.39
N ALA A 187 -7.58 8.08 8.94
CA ALA A 187 -6.85 6.93 9.45
C ALA A 187 -5.37 6.95 9.04
N LEU A 188 -5.07 7.34 7.80
CA LEU A 188 -3.72 7.50 7.28
C LEU A 188 -2.94 8.55 8.09
N GLU A 189 -3.53 9.72 8.30
CA GLU A 189 -2.92 10.81 9.09
C GLU A 189 -2.66 10.38 10.54
N MET A 190 -3.62 9.66 11.15
CA MET A 190 -3.44 9.09 12.49
C MET A 190 -2.29 8.07 12.52
N ALA A 191 -2.20 7.18 11.54
CA ALA A 191 -1.13 6.19 11.45
C ALA A 191 0.25 6.85 11.31
N VAL A 192 0.35 7.90 10.47
CA VAL A 192 1.57 8.71 10.31
C VAL A 192 1.93 9.42 11.61
N GLN A 193 0.97 10.02 12.31
CA GLN A 193 1.20 10.67 13.60
C GLN A 193 1.70 9.68 14.67
N HIS A 194 1.16 8.45 14.71
CA HIS A 194 1.67 7.39 15.58
C HIS A 194 3.11 7.04 15.23
N ALA A 195 3.45 6.94 13.94
CA ALA A 195 4.82 6.67 13.50
C ALA A 195 5.79 7.80 13.90
N ILE A 196 5.41 9.06 13.71
CA ILE A 196 6.17 10.24 14.16
C ILE A 196 6.35 10.22 15.69
N GLY A 197 5.31 9.87 16.44
CA GLY A 197 5.31 9.79 17.90
C GLY A 197 6.30 8.79 18.48
N THR A 198 6.80 7.84 17.69
CA THR A 198 7.89 6.93 18.12
C THR A 198 9.24 7.63 18.27
N GLY A 199 9.41 8.80 17.65
CA GLY A 199 10.68 9.51 17.55
C GLY A 199 11.65 8.94 16.50
N ALA A 200 11.30 7.84 15.81
CA ALA A 200 12.14 7.18 14.81
C ALA A 200 11.86 7.65 13.36
N VAL A 201 10.87 8.51 13.16
CA VAL A 201 10.48 9.04 11.84
C VAL A 201 10.83 10.52 11.72
N ASP A 202 11.40 10.90 10.59
CA ASP A 202 11.60 12.28 10.18
C ASP A 202 10.35 12.81 9.45
N SER A 203 9.58 13.66 10.13
CA SER A 203 8.34 14.20 9.59
C SER A 203 8.53 15.16 8.41
N ALA A 204 9.76 15.63 8.13
CA ALA A 204 10.04 16.48 6.98
C ALA A 204 10.28 15.68 5.69
N ARG A 205 10.46 14.36 5.79
CA ARG A 205 10.86 13.49 4.67
C ARG A 205 9.97 12.26 4.62
N MET A 206 8.75 12.44 4.12
CA MET A 206 7.75 11.38 4.03
C MET A 206 7.30 11.19 2.58
N GLY A 207 7.17 9.95 2.15
CA GLY A 207 6.59 9.57 0.87
C GLY A 207 5.42 8.61 1.04
N ILE A 208 4.58 8.53 0.02
CA ILE A 208 3.42 7.65 -0.02
C ILE A 208 3.43 6.83 -1.30
N SER A 209 2.98 5.58 -1.21
CA SER A 209 2.80 4.72 -2.37
C SER A 209 1.43 4.07 -2.41
N GLY A 210 0.92 3.82 -3.60
CA GLY A 210 -0.42 3.28 -3.79
C GLY A 210 -0.54 2.43 -5.05
N PHE A 211 -1.36 1.39 -4.99
CA PHE A 211 -1.75 0.57 -6.13
C PHE A 211 -3.21 0.19 -5.95
N SER A 212 -3.98 0.06 -7.03
CA SER A 212 -5.43 -0.12 -6.97
C SER A 212 -6.09 0.99 -6.13
N ASP A 213 -6.96 0.67 -5.19
CA ASP A 213 -7.59 1.66 -4.29
C ASP A 213 -6.58 2.53 -3.49
N GLY A 214 -5.39 2.01 -3.21
CA GLY A 214 -4.32 2.80 -2.58
C GLY A 214 -3.80 3.92 -3.48
N GLY A 215 -3.91 3.76 -4.80
CA GLY A 215 -3.64 4.84 -5.76
C GLY A 215 -4.64 5.97 -5.60
N SER A 216 -5.91 5.66 -5.34
CA SER A 216 -6.93 6.65 -5.01
C SER A 216 -6.62 7.38 -3.70
N THR A 217 -6.13 6.66 -2.68
CA THR A 217 -5.65 7.28 -1.44
C THR A 217 -4.45 8.20 -1.69
N VAL A 218 -3.52 7.85 -2.59
CA VAL A 218 -2.42 8.76 -2.96
C VAL A 218 -2.99 10.06 -3.53
N GLN A 219 -3.86 10.00 -4.54
CA GLN A 219 -4.44 11.21 -5.17
C GLN A 219 -5.13 12.10 -4.13
N PHE A 220 -6.02 11.51 -3.33
CA PHE A 220 -6.75 12.24 -2.29
C PHE A 220 -5.80 12.87 -1.26
N ALA A 221 -4.78 12.14 -0.82
CA ALA A 221 -3.80 12.65 0.16
C ALA A 221 -2.95 13.79 -0.41
N LEU A 222 -2.55 13.73 -1.68
CA LEU A 222 -1.76 14.78 -2.32
C LEU A 222 -2.54 16.08 -2.52
N ILE A 223 -3.86 16.01 -2.68
CA ILE A 223 -4.74 17.18 -2.84
C ILE A 223 -5.13 17.77 -1.47
N ASN A 224 -5.38 16.92 -0.48
CA ASN A 224 -6.01 17.33 0.78
C ASN A 224 -5.06 17.37 1.98
N SER A 225 -3.75 17.16 1.79
CA SER A 225 -2.73 17.26 2.84
C SER A 225 -1.37 17.68 2.30
N ASP A 226 -0.49 18.20 3.17
CA ASP A 226 0.87 18.62 2.83
C ASP A 226 1.96 17.67 3.37
N LEU A 227 1.56 16.50 3.86
CA LEU A 227 2.42 15.55 4.58
C LEU A 227 3.51 14.96 3.68
N PHE A 228 3.18 14.65 2.43
CA PHE A 228 4.05 13.84 1.56
C PHE A 228 4.88 14.72 0.62
N LYS A 229 6.14 14.33 0.43
CA LYS A 229 7.16 15.03 -0.37
C LYS A 229 7.60 14.27 -1.61
N ALA A 230 7.15 13.02 -1.76
CA ALA A 230 7.27 12.21 -2.98
C ALA A 230 6.19 11.13 -2.99
N ALA A 231 5.70 10.75 -4.16
CA ALA A 231 4.69 9.73 -4.32
C ALA A 231 5.04 8.70 -5.40
N SER A 232 4.49 7.49 -5.27
CA SER A 232 4.50 6.49 -6.34
C SER A 232 3.18 5.76 -6.48
N MET A 233 2.73 5.56 -7.71
CA MET A 233 1.49 4.86 -8.03
C MET A 233 1.74 3.69 -9.01
N GLY A 234 1.18 2.52 -8.73
CA GLY A 234 1.27 1.34 -9.60
C GLY A 234 0.27 1.35 -10.77
N SER A 235 -0.69 2.28 -10.75
CA SER A 235 -1.63 2.59 -11.82
C SER A 235 -2.05 4.06 -11.65
N CYS A 236 -2.35 4.74 -12.74
CA CYS A 236 -2.86 6.10 -12.74
C CYS A 236 -3.94 6.21 -13.83
N CYS A 237 -5.01 6.98 -13.65
CA CYS A 237 -5.47 7.62 -12.41
C CYS A 237 -6.98 7.45 -12.32
N GLU A 238 -7.55 7.52 -11.11
CA GLU A 238 -9.00 7.69 -10.96
C GLU A 238 -9.29 9.19 -11.10
N ASP A 239 -9.42 9.66 -12.35
CA ASP A 239 -9.61 11.07 -12.72
C ASP A 239 -10.78 11.24 -13.73
N LEU A 240 -11.08 12.49 -14.10
CA LEU A 240 -12.32 12.92 -14.73
C LEU A 240 -12.51 12.44 -16.17
N TYR A 241 -11.44 12.39 -16.97
CA TYR A 241 -11.58 12.19 -18.43
C TYR A 241 -11.02 10.86 -18.91
N ALA A 242 -9.70 10.65 -18.85
CA ALA A 242 -9.06 9.51 -19.51
C ALA A 242 -9.48 8.18 -18.87
N PHE A 243 -9.64 8.14 -17.55
CA PHE A 243 -10.13 6.96 -16.83
C PHE A 243 -11.51 6.51 -17.33
N ALA A 244 -12.46 7.44 -17.39
CA ALA A 244 -13.82 7.17 -17.88
C ALA A 244 -13.83 6.74 -19.35
N LEU A 245 -13.02 7.38 -20.18
CA LEU A 245 -12.91 7.06 -21.61
C LEU A 245 -12.27 5.69 -21.86
N ALA A 246 -11.20 5.36 -21.14
CA ALA A 246 -10.49 4.09 -21.27
C ALA A 246 -11.35 2.91 -20.79
N ALA A 247 -12.14 3.11 -19.73
CA ALA A 247 -12.99 2.05 -19.18
C ALA A 247 -14.30 1.84 -19.96
N GLY A 248 -14.83 2.89 -20.60
CA GLY A 248 -15.98 2.83 -21.49
C GLY A 248 -17.35 2.98 -20.81
N PRO A 249 -18.43 3.07 -21.60
CA PRO A 249 -19.74 3.55 -21.14
C PRO A 249 -20.37 2.66 -20.07
N GLN A 250 -20.28 1.34 -20.21
CA GLN A 250 -20.86 0.40 -19.23
C GLN A 250 -20.20 0.54 -17.84
N PHE A 251 -18.89 0.79 -17.81
CA PHE A 251 -18.20 1.05 -16.56
C PHE A 251 -18.62 2.39 -15.96
N THR A 252 -18.75 3.44 -16.78
CA THR A 252 -19.22 4.75 -16.29
C THR A 252 -20.65 4.70 -15.76
N ASP A 253 -21.54 3.90 -16.35
CA ASP A 253 -22.90 3.70 -15.84
C ASP A 253 -22.89 3.01 -14.47
N TYR A 254 -22.04 1.99 -14.29
CA TYR A 254 -21.82 1.37 -12.99
C TYR A 254 -21.32 2.37 -11.94
N LEU A 255 -20.37 3.25 -12.30
CA LEU A 255 -19.90 4.28 -11.37
C LEU A 255 -20.98 5.32 -11.05
N ARG A 256 -21.83 5.69 -12.03
CA ARG A 256 -22.99 6.58 -11.80
C ARG A 256 -24.00 5.98 -10.82
N ASP A 257 -24.23 4.68 -10.89
CA ASP A 257 -25.08 3.98 -9.92
C ASP A 257 -24.50 4.06 -8.49
N MET A 258 -23.17 4.24 -8.36
CA MET A 258 -22.49 4.50 -7.09
C MET A 258 -22.37 5.99 -6.74
N GLY A 259 -23.01 6.88 -7.50
CA GLY A 259 -23.04 8.32 -7.24
C GLY A 259 -21.94 9.15 -7.92
N TYR A 260 -21.06 8.52 -8.70
CA TYR A 260 -20.02 9.24 -9.43
C TYR A 260 -20.61 10.05 -10.60
N ARG A 261 -19.95 11.15 -10.95
CA ARG A 261 -20.37 12.03 -12.05
C ARG A 261 -19.31 12.10 -13.13
N TYR A 262 -19.64 11.72 -14.35
CA TYR A 262 -18.77 11.83 -15.52
C TYR A 262 -19.51 12.53 -16.67
N PHE A 263 -18.96 13.67 -17.10
CA PHE A 263 -19.45 14.48 -18.21
C PHE A 263 -20.82 15.17 -18.00
N GLU A 264 -21.49 15.00 -16.85
CA GLU A 264 -22.66 15.80 -16.49
C GLU A 264 -22.25 17.24 -16.06
N PRO A 265 -23.21 18.19 -16.04
CA PRO A 265 -23.01 19.44 -15.33
C PRO A 265 -22.55 19.19 -13.88
N ASP A 266 -21.64 20.05 -13.41
CA ASP A 266 -21.03 20.00 -12.08
C ASP A 266 -20.12 18.78 -11.81
N ALA A 267 -19.75 17.98 -12.84
CA ALA A 267 -18.80 16.89 -12.67
C ALA A 267 -17.45 17.39 -12.13
N GLU A 268 -16.93 18.52 -12.62
CA GLU A 268 -15.69 19.10 -12.09
C GLU A 268 -15.79 19.44 -10.59
N THR A 269 -16.91 20.05 -10.17
CA THR A 269 -17.18 20.32 -8.75
C THR A 269 -17.21 19.04 -7.92
N PHE A 270 -17.81 17.96 -8.45
CA PHE A 270 -17.82 16.65 -7.81
C PHE A 270 -16.40 16.08 -7.67
N TRP A 271 -15.57 16.20 -8.69
CA TRP A 271 -14.21 15.66 -8.74
C TRP A 271 -13.15 16.53 -8.06
N GLN A 272 -13.48 17.75 -7.64
CA GLN A 272 -12.54 18.68 -7.04
C GLN A 272 -11.66 18.11 -5.91
N PRO A 273 -12.13 17.26 -4.98
CA PRO A 273 -11.27 16.73 -3.91
C PRO A 273 -10.39 15.54 -4.34
N MET A 274 -10.50 15.06 -5.58
CA MET A 274 -9.92 13.80 -6.03
C MET A 274 -9.12 13.92 -7.33
N SER A 275 -9.54 14.77 -8.26
CA SER A 275 -8.94 14.93 -9.58
C SER A 275 -7.59 15.64 -9.49
N LEU A 276 -6.56 15.01 -10.04
CA LEU A 276 -5.24 15.62 -10.13
C LEU A 276 -5.23 16.73 -11.20
N ILE A 277 -5.94 16.57 -12.31
CA ILE A 277 -5.98 17.62 -13.35
C ILE A 277 -6.61 18.93 -12.82
N LEU A 278 -7.64 18.84 -11.99
CA LEU A 278 -8.31 20.02 -11.40
C LEU A 278 -7.49 20.67 -10.28
N ASN A 279 -6.45 19.99 -9.80
CA ASN A 279 -5.59 20.45 -8.71
C ASN A 279 -4.11 20.55 -9.11
N VAL A 280 -3.80 20.55 -10.41
CA VAL A 280 -2.42 20.58 -10.91
C VAL A 280 -1.63 21.75 -10.31
N ASP A 281 -2.24 22.92 -10.14
CA ASP A 281 -1.58 24.11 -9.58
C ASP A 281 -1.16 23.93 -8.11
N GLN A 282 -1.83 23.06 -7.37
CA GLN A 282 -1.64 22.87 -5.92
C GLN A 282 -0.76 21.66 -5.58
N VAL A 283 -0.62 20.70 -6.50
CA VAL A 283 0.12 19.45 -6.26
C VAL A 283 1.53 19.55 -6.84
N ASP A 284 2.48 19.92 -5.98
CA ASP A 284 3.91 19.98 -6.32
C ASP A 284 4.69 18.70 -5.99
N VAL A 285 4.00 17.68 -5.47
CA VAL A 285 4.65 16.44 -5.01
C VAL A 285 5.12 15.62 -6.22
N PRO A 286 6.41 15.26 -6.30
CA PRO A 286 6.92 14.42 -7.37
C PRO A 286 6.20 13.07 -7.43
N LEU A 287 5.69 12.71 -8.62
CA LEU A 287 4.88 11.51 -8.83
C LEU A 287 5.53 10.53 -9.82
N LEU A 288 5.83 9.32 -9.33
CA LEU A 288 6.26 8.20 -10.18
C LEU A 288 5.09 7.26 -10.46
N ILE A 289 4.73 7.07 -11.73
CA ILE A 289 3.69 6.14 -12.17
C ILE A 289 4.35 4.93 -12.85
N GLN A 290 3.98 3.73 -12.42
CA GLN A 290 4.50 2.46 -12.93
C GLN A 290 3.35 1.57 -13.41
N ALA A 291 2.75 1.91 -14.55
CA ALA A 291 1.51 1.31 -15.06
C ALA A 291 1.74 0.07 -15.93
N ALA A 292 0.74 -0.82 -15.97
CA ALA A 292 0.66 -1.84 -17.03
C ALA A 292 0.24 -1.20 -18.37
N ASP A 293 0.64 -1.80 -19.49
CA ASP A 293 0.14 -1.43 -20.82
C ASP A 293 -1.38 -1.58 -20.97
N SER A 294 -2.00 -2.42 -20.15
CA SER A 294 -3.47 -2.54 -20.07
C SER A 294 -4.18 -1.38 -19.37
N GLU A 295 -3.46 -0.47 -18.69
CA GLU A 295 -4.07 0.57 -17.84
C GLU A 295 -3.54 1.99 -18.08
N TYR A 296 -2.38 2.15 -18.72
CA TYR A 296 -1.71 3.45 -18.81
C TYR A 296 -2.56 4.55 -19.48
N GLU A 297 -3.45 4.18 -20.41
CA GLU A 297 -4.32 5.13 -21.12
C GLU A 297 -5.23 5.90 -20.16
N GLY A 298 -5.64 5.27 -19.05
CA GLY A 298 -6.53 5.87 -18.06
C GLY A 298 -5.91 7.02 -17.25
N GLY A 299 -4.61 7.28 -17.36
CA GLY A 299 -3.92 8.37 -16.68
C GLY A 299 -3.20 9.34 -17.60
N LEU A 300 -3.35 9.21 -18.92
CA LEU A 300 -2.61 10.04 -19.89
C LEU A 300 -2.99 11.53 -19.80
N ASP A 301 -4.23 11.86 -19.42
CA ASP A 301 -4.67 13.24 -19.19
C ASP A 301 -3.94 13.88 -18.01
N VAL A 302 -3.75 13.14 -16.90
CA VAL A 302 -2.95 13.56 -15.75
C VAL A 302 -1.49 13.74 -16.15
N VAL A 303 -0.90 12.74 -16.83
CA VAL A 303 0.51 12.81 -17.24
C VAL A 303 0.76 14.00 -18.17
N GLU A 304 -0.10 14.22 -19.15
CA GLU A 304 0.01 15.35 -20.07
C GLU A 304 -0.18 16.69 -19.34
N THR A 305 -1.23 16.80 -18.52
CA THR A 305 -1.51 18.03 -17.75
C THR A 305 -0.36 18.38 -16.81
N PHE A 306 0.16 17.43 -16.04
CA PHE A 306 1.27 17.67 -15.12
C PHE A 306 2.55 18.02 -15.86
N SER A 307 2.88 17.29 -16.93
CA SER A 307 4.08 17.56 -17.73
C SER A 307 4.01 18.94 -18.40
N HIS A 308 2.83 19.38 -18.86
CA HIS A 308 2.63 20.69 -19.47
C HIS A 308 2.78 21.84 -18.46
N ASN A 309 2.50 21.58 -17.18
CA ASN A 309 2.62 22.55 -16.09
C ASN A 309 3.95 22.39 -15.31
N ASP A 310 4.97 21.83 -15.96
CA ASP A 310 6.33 21.63 -15.42
C ASP A 310 6.40 20.83 -14.11
N LYS A 311 5.33 20.09 -13.76
CA LYS A 311 5.29 19.27 -12.54
C LYS A 311 6.20 18.05 -12.65
N ALA A 312 6.80 17.67 -11.53
CA ALA A 312 7.69 16.51 -11.44
C ALA A 312 6.91 15.20 -11.56
N ILE A 313 6.73 14.68 -12.78
CA ILE A 313 6.02 13.43 -13.05
C ILE A 313 6.81 12.52 -13.99
N GLU A 314 6.76 11.19 -13.79
CA GLU A 314 7.31 10.22 -14.74
C GLU A 314 6.44 8.97 -14.84
N LEU A 315 6.14 8.56 -16.07
CA LEU A 315 5.37 7.35 -16.38
C LEU A 315 6.28 6.26 -16.96
N TYR A 316 6.17 5.05 -16.41
CA TYR A 316 6.68 3.82 -16.99
C TYR A 316 5.53 2.89 -17.34
N VAL A 317 5.57 2.32 -18.54
CA VAL A 317 4.59 1.35 -19.03
C VAL A 317 5.26 -0.01 -19.18
N PHE A 318 4.69 -1.04 -18.56
CA PHE A 318 5.18 -2.41 -18.63
C PHE A 318 4.35 -3.24 -19.64
N PRO A 319 4.97 -3.80 -20.69
CA PRO A 319 4.25 -4.51 -21.75
C PRO A 319 3.80 -5.92 -21.35
N GLY A 320 2.62 -6.35 -21.79
CA GLY A 320 2.06 -7.66 -21.48
C GLY A 320 1.76 -7.82 -19.98
N GLU A 321 1.40 -6.73 -19.31
CA GLU A 321 0.98 -6.75 -17.92
C GLU A 321 -0.53 -6.58 -17.79
N SER A 322 -1.02 -6.82 -16.58
CA SER A 322 -2.41 -6.56 -16.18
C SER A 322 -2.41 -5.66 -14.95
N HIS A 323 -3.59 -5.37 -14.39
CA HIS A 323 -3.72 -4.63 -13.13
C HIS A 323 -2.68 -5.11 -12.10
N VAL A 324 -2.71 -6.39 -11.72
CA VAL A 324 -1.65 -7.00 -10.91
C VAL A 324 -0.54 -7.49 -11.82
N LYS A 325 0.63 -6.87 -11.73
CA LYS A 325 1.77 -7.21 -12.58
C LYS A 325 2.34 -8.57 -12.22
N TRP A 326 2.58 -9.44 -13.19
CA TRP A 326 2.92 -10.84 -12.95
C TRP A 326 4.37 -11.18 -13.31
N GLN A 327 4.99 -10.45 -14.25
CA GLN A 327 6.32 -10.81 -14.75
C GLN A 327 7.41 -10.48 -13.71
N PRO A 328 8.26 -11.46 -13.30
CA PRO A 328 9.27 -11.23 -12.28
C PRO A 328 10.29 -10.14 -12.63
N ALA A 329 10.65 -10.02 -13.91
CA ALA A 329 11.58 -8.99 -14.39
C ALA A 329 11.00 -7.57 -14.22
N HIS A 330 9.71 -7.39 -14.52
CA HIS A 330 9.01 -6.13 -14.32
C HIS A 330 8.94 -5.77 -12.85
N ARG A 331 8.53 -6.71 -12.00
CA ARG A 331 8.50 -6.51 -10.54
C ARG A 331 9.85 -6.09 -9.98
N ARG A 332 10.94 -6.74 -10.39
CA ARG A 332 12.30 -6.33 -9.99
C ARG A 332 12.60 -4.90 -10.42
N ALA A 333 12.33 -4.55 -11.68
CA ALA A 333 12.58 -3.20 -12.19
C ALA A 333 11.75 -2.15 -11.44
N MET A 334 10.50 -2.47 -11.07
CA MET A 334 9.66 -1.59 -10.28
C MET A 334 10.20 -1.38 -8.87
N TYR A 335 10.65 -2.45 -8.23
CA TYR A 335 11.22 -2.41 -6.87
C TYR A 335 12.49 -1.56 -6.82
N GLU A 336 13.38 -1.76 -7.79
CA GLU A 336 14.59 -0.95 -7.92
C GLU A 336 14.23 0.52 -8.14
N ARG A 337 13.33 0.82 -9.09
CA ARG A 337 12.97 2.20 -9.43
C ARG A 337 12.25 2.94 -8.33
N VAL A 338 11.26 2.32 -7.66
CA VAL A 338 10.52 2.99 -6.58
C VAL A 338 11.42 3.24 -5.37
N THR A 339 12.35 2.32 -5.08
CA THR A 339 13.37 2.53 -4.05
C THR A 339 14.27 3.70 -4.41
N GLU A 340 14.83 3.70 -5.62
CA GLU A 340 15.72 4.76 -6.10
C GLU A 340 14.99 6.12 -6.18
N TRP A 341 13.70 6.14 -6.51
CA TRP A 341 12.86 7.34 -6.56
C TRP A 341 12.76 7.98 -5.17
N PHE A 342 12.36 7.19 -4.16
CA PHE A 342 12.27 7.71 -2.80
C PHE A 342 13.64 8.09 -2.23
N GLU A 343 14.70 7.36 -2.56
CA GLU A 343 16.06 7.72 -2.15
C GLU A 343 16.51 9.05 -2.75
N PHE A 344 16.18 9.29 -4.03
CA PHE A 344 16.47 10.54 -4.70
C PHE A 344 15.79 11.72 -4.00
N TRP A 345 14.46 11.65 -3.81
CA TRP A 345 13.68 12.77 -3.28
C TRP A 345 13.77 12.96 -1.77
N LEU A 346 13.91 11.88 -0.98
CA LEU A 346 13.82 11.93 0.48
C LEU A 346 15.16 11.70 1.19
N MET A 347 16.20 11.29 0.47
CA MET A 347 17.53 11.07 1.05
C MET A 347 18.64 11.80 0.29
N ASN A 348 18.32 12.47 -0.83
CA ASN A 348 19.30 13.00 -1.77
C ASN A 348 20.33 11.92 -2.14
N ARG A 349 19.90 10.69 -2.41
CA ARG A 349 20.79 9.57 -2.76
C ARG A 349 20.57 9.16 -4.21
N ALA A 350 21.65 8.81 -4.89
CA ALA A 350 21.62 8.27 -6.24
C ALA A 350 22.46 7.00 -6.36
N ASN A 351 22.01 6.06 -7.17
CA ASN A 351 22.77 4.89 -7.60
C ASN A 351 23.76 5.32 -8.70
N CYS A 352 25.05 5.22 -8.40
CA CYS A 352 26.12 5.70 -9.28
C CYS A 352 26.52 4.72 -10.38
N ASP A 353 25.81 3.60 -10.53
CA ASP A 353 26.00 2.73 -11.69
C ASP A 353 25.85 3.55 -12.99
N PRO A 354 26.84 3.49 -13.92
CA PRO A 354 26.78 4.22 -15.17
C PRO A 354 25.49 4.00 -15.99
N SER A 355 24.87 2.81 -15.86
CA SER A 355 23.60 2.48 -16.52
C SER A 355 22.42 3.31 -16.00
N ARG A 356 22.51 3.87 -14.79
CA ARG A 356 21.47 4.71 -14.18
C ARG A 356 21.60 6.19 -14.53
N LYS A 357 22.69 6.61 -15.19
CA LYS A 357 22.92 8.02 -15.57
C LYS A 357 21.73 8.66 -16.31
N PRO A 358 21.08 8.01 -17.30
CA PRO A 358 19.94 8.59 -17.98
C PRO A 358 18.73 8.85 -17.07
N GLN A 359 18.47 7.95 -16.11
CA GLN A 359 17.38 8.10 -15.13
C GLN A 359 17.60 9.33 -14.25
N TYR A 360 18.77 9.44 -13.61
CA TYR A 360 19.09 10.59 -12.76
C TYR A 360 19.31 11.89 -13.55
N ALA A 361 19.55 11.83 -14.86
CA ALA A 361 19.50 13.02 -15.71
C ALA A 361 18.08 13.55 -15.86
N ARG A 362 17.07 12.66 -16.06
CA ARG A 362 15.67 13.06 -16.11
C ARG A 362 15.18 13.59 -14.75
N TRP A 363 15.47 12.88 -13.67
CA TRP A 363 15.02 13.28 -12.33
C TRP A 363 15.59 14.63 -11.88
N ARG A 364 16.87 14.92 -12.19
CA ARG A 364 17.47 16.24 -11.88
C ARG A 364 16.94 17.39 -12.72
N ALA A 365 16.26 17.10 -13.83
CA ALA A 365 15.65 18.12 -14.67
C ALA A 365 14.23 18.49 -14.19
N MET A 366 13.65 17.72 -13.26
CA MET A 366 12.34 17.98 -12.69
C MET A 366 12.40 19.17 -11.70
N GLU A 367 11.30 19.91 -11.62
CA GLU A 367 11.15 20.95 -10.62
C GLU A 367 11.29 20.39 -9.19
N GLY A 368 11.94 21.15 -8.30
CA GLY A 368 12.18 20.75 -6.91
C GLY A 368 13.25 19.68 -6.70
N ALA A 369 13.87 19.15 -7.77
CA ALA A 369 14.89 18.10 -7.66
C ALA A 369 16.12 18.56 -6.86
N PRO A 370 16.73 17.67 -6.06
CA PRO A 370 17.97 17.97 -5.35
C PRO A 370 19.09 18.41 -6.29
N ALA A 371 19.85 19.41 -5.88
CA ALA A 371 20.99 19.87 -6.66
C ALA A 371 22.06 18.76 -6.77
N ALA A 372 22.78 18.70 -7.90
CA ALA A 372 23.75 17.64 -8.14
C ALA A 372 24.83 17.52 -7.04
N GLN A 373 25.18 18.63 -6.38
CA GLN A 373 26.14 18.67 -5.28
C GLN A 373 25.59 18.13 -3.96
N GLN A 374 24.26 18.04 -3.81
CA GLN A 374 23.59 17.49 -2.63
C GLN A 374 23.43 15.97 -2.72
N LEU A 375 23.56 15.39 -3.92
CA LEU A 375 23.37 13.96 -4.14
C LEU A 375 24.54 13.14 -3.60
N LEU A 376 24.23 12.25 -2.67
CA LEU A 376 25.12 11.25 -2.12
C LEU A 376 25.12 10.02 -3.02
N CYS A 377 26.32 9.62 -3.42
CA CYS A 377 26.52 8.41 -4.18
C CYS A 377 26.34 7.17 -3.30
N SER A 378 25.41 6.30 -3.65
CA SER A 378 25.33 4.95 -3.08
C SER A 378 25.79 3.94 -4.12
N ALA A 379 26.65 3.00 -3.72
CA ALA A 379 27.05 1.90 -4.58
C ALA A 379 25.80 1.08 -4.94
N ALA A 380 25.77 0.58 -6.18
CA ALA A 380 24.71 -0.32 -6.63
C ALA A 380 24.60 -1.52 -5.67
N LEU A 381 23.38 -2.03 -5.48
CA LEU A 381 23.14 -3.31 -4.83
C LEU A 381 24.08 -4.35 -5.45
N SER A 382 25.05 -4.86 -4.69
CA SER A 382 25.79 -6.05 -5.12
C SER A 382 24.75 -7.16 -5.21
N ALA A 383 24.47 -7.62 -6.43
CA ALA A 383 23.61 -8.76 -6.69
C ALA A 383 24.35 -10.07 -6.37
N ASP A 384 25.05 -10.14 -5.24
CA ASP A 384 25.66 -11.38 -4.76
C ASP A 384 24.82 -11.94 -3.60
N PRO A 385 24.47 -13.24 -3.69
CA PRO A 385 23.41 -13.88 -2.90
C PRO A 385 23.69 -14.05 -1.41
#